data_AF-E1QSG4-F1
#
_entry.id   AF-E1QSG4-F1
#
_cell.length_a   1.000
_cell.length_b   1.000
_cell.length_c   1.000
_cell.angle_alpha   90.00
_cell.angle_beta   90.00
_cell.angle_gamma   90.00
#
_symmetry.space_group_name_H-M   'P 1'
#
loop_
_entity.id
_entity.type
_entity.pdbx_description
1 polymer ?
#
loop_
_entity_poly.entity_id
_entity_poly.type
_entity_poly.pdbx_seq_one_letter_code
_entity_poly.pdbx_strand_id
1 'polypeptide(L)'
;MEIIETLVFDSHESCEAGLRHPIYSILNEAKKLRPGYGLRVLVNDDDWLKAIESIIRTMKKLDYEYKGIVNGYFHELIIFKKEYENQVS
;
A
#
# COMPACT_ATOMS: atom_id res chain seq x y z
N MET A 1 -4.24 4.45 14.31
CA MET A 1 -3.26 3.78 13.43
C MET A 1 -2.09 4.72 13.22
N GLU A 2 -0.87 4.26 13.49
CA GLU A 2 0.37 5.03 13.30
C GLU A 2 1.01 4.69 11.95
N ILE A 3 1.43 5.70 11.19
CA ILE A 3 2.11 5.49 9.90
C ILE A 3 3.61 5.39 10.13
N ILE A 4 4.21 4.25 9.78
CA ILE A 4 5.64 3.99 10.04
C ILE A 4 6.53 4.31 8.84
N GLU A 5 5.96 4.34 7.64
CA GLU A 5 6.70 4.52 6.40
C GLU A 5 5.79 5.08 5.31
N THR A 6 6.37 5.85 4.39
CA THR A 6 5.71 6.34 3.18
C THR A 6 6.48 5.89 1.95
N LEU A 7 5.81 5.16 1.06
CA LEU A 7 6.34 4.76 -0.25
C LEU A 7 5.72 5.65 -1.33
N VAL A 8 6.56 6.15 -2.22
CA VAL A 8 6.14 6.99 -3.35
C VAL A 8 6.52 6.30 -4.65
N PHE A 9 5.56 6.18 -5.56
CA PHE A 9 5.73 5.56 -6.85
C PHE A 9 5.25 6.52 -7.94
N ASP A 10 6.22 7.17 -8.57
CA ASP A 10 6.00 8.02 -9.74
C ASP A 10 6.30 7.22 -11.02
N SER A 11 5.33 7.13 -11.92
CA SER A 11 5.48 6.47 -13.22
C SER A 11 6.53 7.14 -14.10
N HIS A 12 6.77 8.45 -13.92
CA HIS A 12 7.78 9.19 -14.68
C HIS A 12 9.20 8.85 -14.21
N GLU A 13 9.42 8.68 -12.91
CA GLU A 13 10.74 8.34 -12.35
C GLU A 13 11.08 6.85 -12.51
N SER A 14 10.07 5.98 -12.59
CA SER A 14 10.28 4.53 -12.69
C SER A 14 10.79 4.05 -14.05
N CYS A 15 10.70 4.89 -15.09
CA CYS A 15 11.15 4.53 -16.45
C CYS A 15 12.68 4.36 -16.54
N GLU A 16 13.45 5.12 -15.76
CA GLU A 16 14.92 5.07 -15.78
C GLU A 16 15.51 3.92 -14.97
N ALA A 17 14.75 3.36 -14.02
CA ALA A 17 15.27 2.46 -12.98
C ALA A 17 15.13 0.95 -13.28
N GLY A 18 14.60 0.55 -14.45
CA GLY A 18 14.47 -0.87 -14.79
C GLY A 18 13.53 -1.62 -13.84
N LEU A 19 12.24 -1.24 -13.85
CA LEU A 19 11.10 -2.01 -13.33
C LEU A 19 11.27 -2.63 -11.93
N ARG A 20 11.29 -1.79 -10.88
CA ARG A 20 10.81 -2.24 -9.57
C ARG A 20 9.30 -1.98 -9.49
N HIS A 21 8.49 -2.95 -9.91
CA HIS A 21 7.04 -2.83 -9.84
C HIS A 21 6.62 -2.51 -8.39
N PRO A 22 5.81 -1.47 -8.13
CA PRO A 22 5.48 -0.97 -6.78
C PRO A 22 4.98 -2.05 -5.81
N ILE A 23 4.27 -3.02 -6.37
CA ILE A 23 3.67 -4.15 -5.65
C ILE A 23 4.68 -4.86 -4.76
N TYR A 24 5.88 -5.21 -5.25
CA TYR A 24 6.82 -6.00 -4.43
C TYR A 24 7.35 -5.22 -3.23
N SER A 25 7.66 -3.94 -3.42
CA SER A 25 8.10 -3.05 -2.35
C SER A 25 7.00 -2.88 -1.29
N ILE A 26 5.77 -2.62 -1.74
CA ILE A 26 4.61 -2.50 -0.85
C ILE A 26 4.39 -3.78 -0.05
N LEU A 27 4.39 -4.94 -0.71
CA LEU A 27 4.18 -6.23 -0.03
C LEU A 27 5.30 -6.56 0.95
N ASN A 28 6.54 -6.19 0.65
CA ASN A 28 7.67 -6.43 1.54
C ASN A 28 7.53 -5.64 2.85
N GLU A 29 7.15 -4.36 2.77
CA GLU A 29 6.95 -3.52 3.94
C GLU A 29 5.65 -3.85 4.67
N ALA A 30 4.55 -4.06 3.94
CA ALA A 30 3.26 -4.40 4.54
C ALA A 30 3.31 -5.72 5.34
N LYS A 31 4.13 -6.70 4.95
CA LYS A 31 4.33 -7.94 5.71
C LYS A 31 4.97 -7.71 7.09
N LYS A 32 5.78 -6.67 7.25
CA LYS A 32 6.47 -6.32 8.50
C LYS A 32 5.55 -5.59 9.49
N LEU A 33 4.41 -5.08 9.02
CA LEU A 33 3.46 -4.35 9.85
C LEU A 33 2.93 -5.22 11.01
N ARG A 34 2.79 -4.57 12.16
CA ARG A 34 2.04 -5.07 13.32
C ARG A 34 0.65 -4.43 13.32
N PRO A 35 -0.36 -5.06 13.94
CA PRO A 35 -1.65 -4.40 14.18
C PRO A 35 -1.46 -3.02 14.82
N GLY A 36 -2.29 -2.05 14.42
CA GLY A 36 -2.18 -0.65 14.86
C GLY A 36 -1.23 0.22 14.04
N TYR A 37 -0.40 -0.36 13.16
CA TYR A 37 0.50 0.38 12.26
C TYR A 37 0.06 0.30 10.80
N GLY A 38 0.39 1.32 10.02
CA GLY A 38 0.08 1.44 8.60
C GLY A 38 1.27 1.90 7.76
N LEU A 39 1.19 1.57 6.48
CA LEU A 39 2.08 2.00 5.42
C LEU A 39 1.33 2.99 4.53
N ARG A 40 1.87 4.19 4.36
CA ARG A 40 1.33 5.16 3.41
C ARG A 40 1.91 4.89 2.03
N VAL A 41 1.06 4.83 1.01
CA VAL A 41 1.47 4.64 -0.38
C VAL A 41 0.91 5.79 -1.22
N LEU A 42 1.79 6.47 -1.94
CA LEU A 42 1.46 7.48 -2.94
C LEU A 42 1.79 6.92 -4.31
N VAL A 43 0.80 6.87 -5.21
CA VAL A 43 0.96 6.36 -6.58
C VAL A 43 0.23 7.26 -7.57
N ASN A 44 0.89 7.63 -8.68
CA ASN A 44 0.27 8.49 -9.70
C ASN A 44 -0.12 7.74 -10.99
N ASP A 45 -0.02 6.41 -10.98
CA ASP A 45 -0.40 5.54 -12.08
C ASP A 45 -1.64 4.72 -11.72
N ASP A 46 -2.69 4.86 -12.54
CA ASP A 46 -3.99 4.21 -12.31
C ASP A 46 -3.92 2.67 -12.43
N ASP A 47 -3.06 2.14 -13.30
CA ASP A 47 -2.92 0.70 -13.47
C ASP A 47 -2.20 0.09 -12.27
N TRP A 48 -1.20 0.80 -11.72
CA TRP A 48 -0.57 0.41 -10.46
C TRP A 48 -1.52 0.50 -9.28
N LEU A 49 -2.34 1.55 -9.19
CA LEU A 49 -3.37 1.66 -8.16
C LEU A 49 -4.27 0.42 -8.18
N LYS A 50 -4.86 0.08 -9.34
CA LYS A 50 -5.73 -1.11 -9.48
C LYS A 50 -5.01 -2.41 -9.13
N ALA A 51 -3.74 -2.54 -9.52
CA ALA A 51 -2.95 -3.71 -9.21
C ALA A 51 -2.69 -3.85 -7.70
N ILE A 52 -2.38 -2.74 -7.01
CA ILE A 52 -2.20 -2.71 -5.55
C ILE A 52 -3.51 -3.10 -4.87
N GLU A 53 -4.63 -2.46 -5.23
CA GLU A 53 -5.94 -2.75 -4.65
C GLU A 53 -6.34 -4.21 -4.83
N SER A 54 -6.20 -4.75 -6.04
CA SER A 54 -6.52 -6.14 -6.37
C SER A 54 -5.72 -7.10 -5.50
N ILE A 55 -4.40 -6.91 -5.40
CA ILE A 55 -3.54 -7.80 -4.61
C ILE A 55 -3.85 -7.69 -3.13
N ILE A 56 -4.00 -6.49 -2.57
CA ILE A 56 -4.32 -6.34 -1.14
C ILE A 56 -5.65 -7.01 -0.81
N ARG A 57 -6.67 -6.93 -1.69
CA ARG A 57 -7.95 -7.63 -1.50
C ARG A 57 -7.82 -9.14 -1.47
N THR A 58 -6.85 -9.73 -2.18
CA THR A 58 -6.58 -11.19 -2.10
C THR A 58 -5.87 -11.60 -0.80
N MET A 59 -5.23 -10.65 -0.11
CA MET A 59 -4.42 -10.92 1.07
C MET A 59 -5.28 -10.91 2.33
N LYS A 60 -5.52 -12.10 2.91
CA LYS A 60 -6.38 -12.24 4.10
C LYS A 60 -6.00 -11.30 5.25
N LYS A 61 -4.70 -11.06 5.48
CA LYS A 61 -4.14 -10.37 6.64
C LYS A 61 -4.00 -8.85 6.48
N LEU A 62 -4.17 -8.34 5.26
CA LEU A 62 -3.99 -6.93 4.97
C LEU A 62 -5.34 -6.33 4.57
N ASP A 63 -5.49 -5.05 4.86
CA ASP A 63 -6.53 -4.21 4.29
C ASP A 63 -5.93 -2.88 3.85
N TYR A 64 -6.74 -2.07 3.19
CA TYR A 64 -6.34 -0.72 2.84
C TYR A 64 -7.51 0.27 2.93
N GLU A 65 -7.15 1.53 3.13
CA GLU A 65 -8.04 2.68 3.03
C GLU A 65 -7.55 3.61 1.92
N TYR A 66 -8.43 3.94 0.98
CA TYR A 66 -8.18 4.99 0.00
C TYR A 66 -8.51 6.36 0.60
N LYS A 67 -7.55 7.28 0.58
CA LYS A 67 -7.68 8.63 1.17
C LYS A 67 -8.01 9.71 0.16
N GLY A 68 -7.94 9.41 -1.14
CA GLY A 68 -8.19 10.36 -2.22
C GLY A 68 -6.93 10.74 -2.97
N ILE A 69 -7.00 11.87 -3.68
CA ILE A 69 -5.88 12.42 -4.44
C ILE A 69 -5.20 13.52 -3.62
N VAL A 70 -3.88 13.42 -3.48
CA VAL A 70 -3.02 14.42 -2.83
C VAL A 70 -2.04 15.00 -3.84
N ASN A 71 -1.57 16.22 -3.58
CA ASN A 71 -0.65 16.96 -4.44
C ASN A 71 -1.12 17.09 -5.90
N GLY A 72 -2.43 16.95 -6.15
CA GLY A 72 -3.06 17.12 -7.47
C GLY A 72 -3.03 15.89 -8.39
N TYR A 73 -2.20 14.89 -8.12
CA TYR A 73 -2.04 13.73 -9.03
C TYR A 73 -1.60 12.42 -8.37
N PHE A 74 -1.37 12.38 -7.06
CA PHE A 74 -1.05 11.12 -6.36
C PHE A 74 -2.29 10.56 -5.68
N HIS A 75 -2.63 9.31 -5.97
CA HIS A 75 -3.55 8.51 -5.18
C HIS A 75 -2.90 8.11 -3.86
N GLU A 76 -3.57 8.40 -2.76
CA GLU A 76 -3.12 8.06 -1.41
C GLU A 76 -3.87 6.84 -0.88
N LEU A 77 -3.10 5.83 -0.48
CA LEU A 77 -3.57 4.62 0.18
C LEU A 77 -2.89 4.48 1.54
N ILE A 78 -3.63 4.01 2.53
CA ILE A 78 -3.07 3.52 3.79
C ILE A 78 -3.29 2.01 3.85
N ILE A 79 -2.20 1.24 3.77
CA ILE A 79 -2.24 -0.22 3.86
C ILE A 79 -1.90 -0.63 5.28
N PHE A 80 -2.68 -1.54 5.86
CA PHE A 80 -2.50 -1.95 7.25
C PHE A 80 -2.83 -3.41 7.47
N LYS A 81 -2.40 -3.93 8.61
CA LYS A 81 -2.70 -5.30 9.02
C LYS A 81 -4.03 -5.35 9.74
N LYS A 82 -4.90 -6.28 9.34
CA LYS A 82 -6.18 -6.51 10.02
C LYS A 82 -5.93 -6.96 11.44
N GLU A 83 -6.69 -6.38 12.38
CA GLU A 83 -6.81 -6.96 13.71
C GLU A 83 -7.60 -8.26 13.59
N TYR A 84 -6.94 -9.38 13.82
CA TYR A 84 -7.65 -10.64 13.99
C TYR A 84 -8.04 -10.72 15.46
N GLU A 85 -9.35 -10.62 15.74
CA GLU A 85 -9.86 -11.14 17.00
C GLU A 85 -9.48 -12.62 17.04
N ASN A 86 -8.59 -12.99 17.97
CA ASN A 86 -8.48 -14.38 18.36
C ASN A 86 -9.87 -14.76 18.87
N GLN A 87 -10.62 -15.53 18.08
CA GLN A 87 -11.74 -16.29 18.63
C GLN A 87 -11.12 -17.29 19.60
N VAL A 88 -11.02 -16.87 20.86
CA VAL A 88 -10.80 -17.76 21.99
C VAL A 88 -12.08 -18.57 22.09
N SER A 89 -12.03 -19.79 21.56
CA SER A 89 -13.02 -20.85 21.78
C SER A 89 -12.42 -21.90 22.69
#